data_AF-A0A6J6Y9K4-F1
#
_entry.id   AF-A0A6J6Y9K4-F1
#
_cell.length_a   1.000
_cell.length_b   1.000
_cell.length_c   1.000
_cell.angle_alpha   90.00
_cell.angle_beta   90.00
_cell.angle_gamma   90.00
#
_symmetry.space_group_name_H-M   'P 1'
#
loop_
_entity.id
_entity.type
_entity.pdbx_description
1 polymer ?
#
loop_
_entity_poly.entity_id
_entity_poly.type
_entity_poly.pdbx_seq_one_letter_code
_entity_poly.pdbx_strand_id
1 'polypeptide(L)'
;MLFGKPAAKPITWVPDTKIMGEPEFGRWHSRVRGAPEILGQVPCSCLAEEIATPGKGQIKALINIAANPALSVPDSQNLEDALPLLDCLIAIDCYMNETTRFAHVLLPGPSPLESPHFDELMWAWSIGNASKWSDQLFDTPEGYVPEWEILARLGWLCAGQKDVDFNFEELDDGWFTTLCHMYGRDPETTLPLYDHGGPERMIDLQLRMGPWGDRYGENPEGLNLQKVKDAEHGIDLGPMVPNRVAEVIGTPSGKIELAPEYILSDLPRLRKALDRDPDAYVLVSRRNIKSKNTWMHNIKVLVKAGNRCTLIVHPDDASTLGLTDGSNARVTSEAGSIEVPVEVSDEMMRGVVSLPHGWGHDKAGTRLSVAREHSGVNSNLLSPGHFVDKLSGNQAVNGIPVEVVPA
;
A
#
# COMPACT_ATOMS: atom_id res chain seq x y z
N MET A 1 -2.50 -15.92 2.03
CA MET A 1 -1.22 -16.32 2.67
C MET A 1 -0.71 -17.57 1.98
N LEU A 2 0.57 -17.65 1.63
CA LEU A 2 1.16 -18.86 1.04
C LEU A 2 1.81 -19.70 2.15
N PHE A 3 1.05 -20.05 3.20
CA PHE A 3 1.38 -21.02 4.26
C PHE A 3 2.82 -21.05 4.84
N GLY A 4 3.66 -20.04 4.60
CA GLY A 4 5.00 -19.89 5.15
C GLY A 4 4.92 -19.66 6.65
N LYS A 5 5.85 -20.22 7.40
CA LYS A 5 5.93 -20.05 8.86
C LYS A 5 7.01 -18.96 9.03
N PRO A 6 6.66 -17.72 9.40
CA PRO A 6 7.64 -16.64 9.48
C PRO A 6 8.41 -16.73 10.80
N ALA A 7 9.71 -16.43 10.78
CA ALA A 7 10.56 -16.53 11.98
C ALA A 7 10.21 -15.54 13.07
N ALA A 8 9.82 -14.33 12.67
CA ALA A 8 9.14 -13.35 13.50
C ALA A 8 7.74 -13.11 12.90
N LYS A 9 6.70 -13.11 13.73
CA LYS A 9 5.32 -13.00 13.27
C LYS A 9 4.82 -11.56 13.44
N PRO A 10 4.36 -10.89 12.37
CA PRO A 10 3.80 -9.55 12.47
C PRO A 10 2.56 -9.53 13.37
N ILE A 11 2.57 -8.61 14.33
CA ILE A 11 1.53 -8.45 15.34
C ILE A 11 0.27 -7.81 14.75
N THR A 12 0.42 -7.02 13.68
CA THR A 12 -0.64 -6.18 13.11
C THR A 12 -1.44 -6.85 11.99
N TRP A 13 -1.06 -8.05 11.57
CA TRP A 13 -1.35 -8.48 10.19
C TRP A 13 -2.34 -9.64 10.05
N VAL A 14 -2.79 -10.25 11.15
CA VAL A 14 -3.79 -11.32 11.07
C VAL A 14 -4.95 -10.99 12.01
N PRO A 15 -6.15 -10.70 11.47
CA PRO A 15 -7.38 -10.85 12.25
C PRO A 15 -7.42 -12.31 12.66
N ASP A 16 -7.07 -12.60 13.91
CA ASP A 16 -7.33 -13.93 14.46
C ASP A 16 -8.84 -14.01 14.63
N THR A 17 -9.54 -14.56 13.64
CA THR A 17 -10.99 -14.73 13.66
C THR A 17 -11.45 -15.66 14.79
N LYS A 18 -10.55 -16.44 15.40
CA LYS A 18 -10.87 -17.14 16.66
C LYS A 18 -11.07 -16.16 17.81
N ILE A 19 -10.45 -14.98 17.73
CA ILE A 19 -10.57 -13.85 18.67
C ILE A 19 -11.63 -12.86 18.18
N MET A 20 -11.70 -12.61 16.87
CA MET A 20 -12.53 -11.55 16.27
C MET A 20 -13.92 -12.00 15.79
N GLY A 21 -14.21 -13.31 15.78
CA GLY A 21 -15.48 -13.86 15.29
C GLY A 21 -15.56 -13.94 13.76
N GLU A 22 -16.77 -14.17 13.24
CA GLU A 22 -17.01 -14.10 11.79
C GLU A 22 -16.72 -12.68 11.28
N PRO A 23 -16.09 -12.53 10.10
CA PRO A 23 -15.89 -11.21 9.52
C PRO A 23 -17.25 -10.58 9.21
N GLU A 24 -17.59 -9.54 9.97
CA GLU A 24 -18.76 -8.69 9.72
C GLU A 24 -18.31 -7.48 8.89
N PHE A 25 -18.90 -7.32 7.70
CA PHE A 25 -18.66 -6.20 6.80
C PHE A 25 -19.83 -5.23 6.81
N GLY A 26 -19.57 -3.97 6.46
CA GLY A 26 -20.60 -2.93 6.43
C GLY A 26 -21.11 -2.53 7.82
N ARG A 27 -20.32 -2.76 8.88
CA ARG A 27 -20.67 -2.35 10.26
C ARG A 27 -20.90 -0.85 10.36
N TRP A 28 -20.19 -0.11 9.53
CA TRP A 28 -20.43 1.29 9.22
C TRP A 28 -20.21 1.52 7.72
N HIS A 29 -20.60 2.69 7.23
CA HIS A 29 -20.50 3.06 5.83
C HIS A 29 -19.80 4.41 5.68
N SER A 30 -19.17 4.65 4.54
CA SER A 30 -18.73 6.00 4.19
C SER A 30 -19.93 6.94 4.23
N ARG A 31 -19.72 8.15 4.71
CA ARG A 31 -20.78 9.12 5.00
C ARG A 31 -21.42 9.66 3.74
N VAL A 32 -20.64 9.83 2.66
CA VAL A 32 -21.14 10.45 1.43
C VAL A 32 -21.72 9.41 0.47
N ARG A 33 -20.91 8.49 -0.03
CA ARG A 33 -21.36 7.46 -0.98
C ARG A 33 -22.06 6.27 -0.34
N GLY A 34 -21.96 6.09 0.97
CA GLY A 34 -22.51 4.90 1.63
C GLY A 34 -21.76 3.62 1.26
N ALA A 35 -20.45 3.70 1.00
CA ALA A 35 -19.64 2.51 0.72
C ALA A 35 -19.50 1.68 2.00
N PRO A 36 -19.78 0.37 1.97
CA PRO A 36 -19.69 -0.47 3.16
C PRO A 36 -18.24 -0.62 3.62
N GLU A 37 -18.02 -0.65 4.93
CA GLU A 37 -16.70 -0.96 5.50
C GLU A 37 -16.29 -2.42 5.25
N ILE A 38 -15.01 -2.60 4.92
CA ILE A 38 -14.33 -3.89 4.81
C ILE A 38 -13.05 -3.82 5.66
N LEU A 39 -12.93 -4.65 6.70
CA LEU A 39 -11.76 -4.75 7.59
C LEU A 39 -11.31 -3.40 8.21
N GLY A 40 -12.28 -2.59 8.61
CA GLY A 40 -12.11 -1.28 9.23
C GLY A 40 -11.85 -0.16 8.23
N GLN A 41 -11.98 -0.41 6.93
CA GLN A 41 -11.62 0.51 5.87
C GLN A 41 -12.74 0.68 4.85
N VAL A 42 -12.76 1.79 4.15
CA VAL A 42 -13.61 2.06 2.97
C VAL A 42 -12.70 2.41 1.79
N PRO A 43 -13.19 2.33 0.54
CA PRO A 43 -12.37 2.60 -0.64
C PRO A 43 -11.74 3.99 -0.56
N CYS A 44 -10.43 4.10 -0.83
CA CYS A 44 -9.72 5.39 -0.80
C CYS A 44 -10.29 6.40 -1.81
N SER A 45 -10.99 5.94 -2.86
CA SER A 45 -11.74 6.78 -3.80
C SER A 45 -12.98 7.47 -3.20
N CYS A 46 -13.32 7.20 -1.93
CA CYS A 46 -14.26 8.01 -1.15
C CYS A 46 -13.59 9.24 -0.52
N LEU A 47 -12.26 9.32 -0.48
CA LEU A 47 -11.55 10.36 0.28
C LEU A 47 -11.89 11.78 -0.21
N ALA A 48 -11.98 11.98 -1.52
CA ALA A 48 -12.28 13.29 -2.11
C ALA A 48 -13.63 13.85 -1.62
N GLU A 49 -14.69 13.06 -1.75
CA GLU A 49 -16.04 13.44 -1.32
C GLU A 49 -16.15 13.58 0.21
N GLU A 50 -15.44 12.74 0.97
CA GLU A 50 -15.44 12.78 2.44
C GLU A 50 -14.76 14.04 3.00
N ILE A 51 -13.75 14.55 2.30
CA ILE A 51 -13.12 15.84 2.60
C ILE A 51 -14.03 16.98 2.14
N ALA A 52 -14.54 16.94 0.91
CA ALA A 52 -15.24 18.08 0.29
C ALA A 52 -16.65 18.33 0.85
N THR A 53 -17.35 17.30 1.33
CA THR A 53 -18.77 17.42 1.73
C THR A 53 -18.91 17.87 3.19
N PRO A 54 -19.48 19.05 3.51
CA PRO A 54 -19.69 19.47 4.90
C PRO A 54 -20.62 18.54 5.69
N GLY A 55 -20.43 18.48 7.01
CA GLY A 55 -21.34 17.77 7.92
C GLY A 55 -20.63 17.08 9.08
N LYS A 56 -21.42 16.44 9.96
CA LYS A 56 -20.88 15.64 11.06
C LYS A 56 -20.03 14.51 10.49
N GLY A 57 -18.78 14.39 10.94
CA GLY A 57 -17.84 13.37 10.47
C GLY A 57 -17.11 13.71 9.17
N GLN A 58 -17.22 14.94 8.66
CA GLN A 58 -16.38 15.42 7.55
C GLN A 58 -14.89 15.25 7.90
N ILE A 59 -14.10 14.76 6.95
CA ILE A 59 -12.65 14.64 7.12
C ILE A 59 -12.04 16.04 7.05
N LYS A 60 -11.47 16.48 8.18
CA LYS A 60 -10.78 17.78 8.32
C LYS A 60 -9.28 17.66 8.45
N ALA A 61 -8.79 16.50 8.83
CA ALA A 61 -7.37 16.23 9.00
C ALA A 61 -6.97 14.93 8.32
N LEU A 62 -5.79 14.90 7.71
CA LEU A 62 -5.21 13.72 7.09
C LEU A 62 -3.74 13.58 7.50
N ILE A 63 -3.34 12.36 7.88
CA ILE A 63 -1.94 11.97 8.04
C ILE A 63 -1.57 11.09 6.83
N ASN A 64 -0.59 11.53 6.04
CA ASN A 64 -0.15 10.87 4.82
C ASN A 64 1.29 10.35 4.99
N ILE A 65 1.46 9.04 5.04
CA ILE A 65 2.75 8.39 5.30
C ILE A 65 3.23 7.70 4.02
N ALA A 66 4.37 8.13 3.48
CA ALA A 66 5.04 7.57 2.30
C ALA A 66 4.09 7.29 1.11
N ALA A 67 3.10 8.16 0.93
CA ALA A 67 2.00 7.95 0.00
C ALA A 67 1.77 9.18 -0.89
N ASN A 68 1.21 8.93 -2.08
CA ASN A 68 0.87 9.96 -3.04
C ASN A 68 -0.55 9.74 -3.61
N PRO A 69 -1.60 9.80 -2.78
CA PRO A 69 -2.96 9.53 -3.20
C PRO A 69 -3.47 10.48 -4.29
N ALA A 70 -3.01 11.74 -4.34
CA ALA A 70 -3.34 12.69 -5.40
C ALA A 70 -3.01 12.18 -6.82
N LEU A 71 -2.03 11.28 -6.95
CA LEU A 71 -1.67 10.66 -8.23
C LEU A 71 -2.10 9.18 -8.29
N SER A 72 -2.04 8.46 -7.17
CA SER A 72 -2.19 7.00 -7.15
C SER A 72 -3.62 6.48 -6.99
N VAL A 73 -4.55 7.30 -6.48
CA VAL A 73 -5.95 6.91 -6.25
C VAL A 73 -6.82 7.34 -7.43
N PRO A 74 -7.80 6.52 -7.86
CA PRO A 74 -8.81 6.92 -8.84
C PRO A 74 -9.61 8.15 -8.44
N ASP A 75 -10.22 8.79 -9.42
CA ASP A 75 -10.84 10.11 -9.28
C ASP A 75 -9.83 11.16 -8.82
N SER A 76 -8.61 11.07 -9.37
CA SER A 76 -7.45 11.82 -8.88
C SER A 76 -7.64 13.33 -8.96
N GLN A 77 -8.39 13.83 -9.94
CA GLN A 77 -8.67 15.26 -10.08
C GLN A 77 -9.52 15.78 -8.91
N ASN A 78 -10.63 15.11 -8.60
CA ASN A 78 -11.49 15.50 -7.48
C ASN A 78 -10.74 15.39 -6.15
N LEU A 79 -9.86 14.39 -5.98
CA LEU A 79 -9.04 14.30 -4.78
C LEU A 79 -8.03 15.45 -4.69
N GLU A 80 -7.36 15.78 -5.78
CA GLU A 80 -6.43 16.91 -5.85
C GLU A 80 -7.12 18.23 -5.49
N ASP A 81 -8.36 18.42 -5.94
CA ASP A 81 -9.19 19.60 -5.64
C ASP A 81 -9.71 19.61 -4.19
N ALA A 82 -9.87 18.44 -3.57
CA ALA A 82 -10.34 18.31 -2.19
C ALA A 82 -9.23 18.51 -1.16
N LEU A 83 -7.98 18.12 -1.44
CA LEU A 83 -6.86 18.21 -0.49
C LEU A 83 -6.66 19.61 0.14
N PRO A 84 -6.78 20.73 -0.60
CA PRO A 84 -6.72 22.09 -0.02
C PRO A 84 -7.83 22.43 0.98
N LEU A 85 -8.91 21.65 1.05
CA LEU A 85 -10.04 21.89 1.96
C LEU A 85 -9.80 21.32 3.37
N LEU A 86 -8.73 20.56 3.57
CA LEU A 86 -8.33 20.05 4.87
C LEU A 86 -7.87 21.21 5.77
N ASP A 87 -8.27 21.17 7.04
CA ASP A 87 -7.77 22.08 8.07
C ASP A 87 -6.33 21.69 8.50
N CYS A 88 -5.96 20.42 8.31
CA CYS A 88 -4.63 19.90 8.60
C CYS A 88 -4.25 18.75 7.66
N LEU A 89 -3.04 18.78 7.13
CA LEU A 89 -2.43 17.69 6.36
C LEU A 89 -1.00 17.56 6.86
N ILE A 90 -0.73 16.45 7.54
CA ILE A 90 0.61 16.08 7.99
C ILE A 90 1.14 15.03 7.02
N ALA A 91 2.28 15.28 6.40
CA ALA A 91 2.93 14.35 5.50
C ALA A 91 4.26 13.87 6.10
N ILE A 92 4.50 12.57 6.04
CA ILE A 92 5.79 11.94 6.34
C ILE A 92 6.28 11.31 5.04
N ASP A 93 7.28 11.91 4.41
CA ASP A 93 7.76 11.47 3.10
C ASP A 93 9.20 11.94 2.85
N CYS A 94 9.96 11.20 2.04
CA CYS A 94 11.26 11.61 1.55
C CYS A 94 11.17 12.56 0.33
N TYR A 95 9.98 12.70 -0.27
CA TYR A 95 9.71 13.53 -1.44
C TYR A 95 8.64 14.60 -1.20
N MET A 96 8.84 15.75 -1.86
CA MET A 96 7.78 16.73 -2.09
C MET A 96 7.04 16.38 -3.39
N ASN A 97 6.05 15.50 -3.28
CA ASN A 97 5.26 14.92 -4.36
C ASN A 97 3.91 15.64 -4.54
N GLU A 98 3.07 15.12 -5.43
CA GLU A 98 1.78 15.71 -5.80
C GLU A 98 0.81 15.84 -4.62
N THR A 99 0.88 14.95 -3.63
CA THR A 99 0.07 15.04 -2.41
C THR A 99 0.75 15.92 -1.37
N THR A 100 2.04 15.68 -1.11
CA THR A 100 2.75 16.32 0.02
C THR A 100 2.97 17.82 -0.18
N ARG A 101 2.84 18.34 -1.40
CA ARG A 101 2.82 19.78 -1.69
C ARG A 101 1.66 20.55 -1.03
N PHE A 102 0.59 19.86 -0.64
CA PHE A 102 -0.54 20.44 0.10
C PHE A 102 -0.36 20.38 1.62
N ALA A 103 0.73 19.77 2.11
CA ALA A 103 0.90 19.54 3.53
C ALA A 103 1.10 20.84 4.32
N HIS A 104 0.40 20.93 5.44
CA HIS A 104 0.57 21.98 6.44
C HIS A 104 1.83 21.73 7.27
N VAL A 105 2.17 20.45 7.47
CA VAL A 105 3.41 20.00 8.12
C VAL A 105 4.01 18.89 7.26
N LEU A 106 5.25 19.06 6.85
CA LEU A 106 6.04 18.02 6.16
C LEU A 106 7.17 17.58 7.09
N LEU A 107 7.12 16.32 7.51
CA LEU A 107 8.15 15.65 8.29
C LEU A 107 8.99 14.81 7.33
N PRO A 108 10.31 15.06 7.22
CA PRO A 108 11.14 14.34 6.27
C PRO A 108 11.38 12.92 6.79
N GLY A 109 10.83 11.92 6.10
CA GLY A 109 11.11 10.51 6.39
C GLY A 109 12.49 10.11 5.83
N PRO A 110 13.25 9.25 6.52
CA PRO A 110 14.52 8.74 5.99
C PRO A 110 14.27 7.92 4.72
N SER A 111 15.26 7.91 3.83
CA SER A 111 15.32 6.94 2.73
C SER A 111 15.33 5.52 3.29
N PRO A 112 14.78 4.51 2.58
CA PRO A 112 14.95 3.11 2.97
C PRO A 112 16.41 2.67 3.08
N LEU A 113 17.37 3.44 2.54
CA LEU A 113 18.80 3.16 2.65
C LEU A 113 19.44 3.75 3.91
N GLU A 114 18.71 4.60 4.65
CA GLU A 114 19.13 5.30 5.87
C GLU A 114 18.48 4.67 7.13
N SER A 115 17.94 3.46 7.01
CA SER A 115 17.35 2.70 8.10
C SER A 115 17.58 1.21 7.87
N PRO A 116 17.78 0.41 8.93
CA PRO A 116 17.86 -1.02 8.78
C PRO A 116 16.49 -1.63 8.47
N HIS A 117 16.48 -2.81 7.85
CA HIS A 117 15.25 -3.52 7.48
C HIS A 117 15.30 -4.99 7.90
N PHE A 118 14.16 -5.48 8.38
CA PHE A 118 13.89 -6.90 8.55
C PHE A 118 12.69 -7.29 7.69
N ASP A 119 12.83 -8.33 6.89
CA ASP A 119 11.82 -8.78 5.93
C ASP A 119 10.64 -9.51 6.61
N GLU A 120 9.86 -8.83 7.46
CA GLU A 120 8.84 -9.49 8.29
C GLU A 120 7.67 -10.09 7.48
N LEU A 121 7.09 -9.31 6.56
CA LEU A 121 5.84 -9.68 5.87
C LEU A 121 6.06 -10.68 4.72
N MET A 122 7.17 -10.59 4.02
CA MET A 122 7.38 -11.34 2.78
C MET A 122 7.43 -12.86 3.02
N TRP A 123 7.97 -13.29 4.17
CA TRP A 123 8.09 -14.71 4.50
C TRP A 123 6.76 -15.40 4.81
N ALA A 124 5.68 -14.65 5.09
CA ALA A 124 4.34 -15.21 5.19
C ALA A 124 3.73 -15.57 3.81
N TRP A 125 4.35 -15.10 2.72
CA TRP A 125 3.96 -15.32 1.34
C TRP A 125 4.98 -16.10 0.51
N SER A 126 6.06 -16.58 1.12
CA SER A 126 7.06 -17.39 0.42
C SER A 126 6.77 -18.88 0.52
N ILE A 127 7.32 -19.65 -0.43
CA ILE A 127 7.27 -21.12 -0.44
C ILE A 127 8.40 -21.79 0.39
N GLY A 128 9.38 -21.01 0.84
CA GLY A 128 10.40 -21.39 1.80
C GLY A 128 10.33 -20.48 3.02
N ASN A 129 10.88 -20.90 4.15
CA ASN A 129 11.01 -20.05 5.33
C ASN A 129 12.42 -19.49 5.35
N ALA A 130 12.56 -18.20 5.60
CA ALA A 130 13.86 -17.58 5.76
C ALA A 130 13.77 -16.39 6.70
N SER A 131 14.92 -15.79 6.98
CA SER A 131 15.01 -14.54 7.71
C SER A 131 16.18 -13.75 7.16
N LYS A 132 15.98 -12.44 7.02
CA LYS A 132 17.01 -11.56 6.50
C LYS A 132 16.95 -10.22 7.21
N TRP A 133 18.12 -9.78 7.63
CA TRP A 133 18.39 -8.42 8.03
C TRP A 133 19.13 -7.70 6.92
N SER A 134 18.83 -6.42 6.72
CA SER A 134 19.60 -5.53 5.86
C SER A 134 20.02 -4.33 6.70
N ASP A 135 21.32 -4.13 6.85
CA ASP A 135 21.84 -2.99 7.60
C ASP A 135 21.53 -1.67 6.88
N GLN A 136 21.53 -0.61 7.68
CA GLN A 136 21.57 0.75 7.20
C GLN A 136 22.81 0.96 6.33
N LEU A 137 22.63 1.51 5.11
CA LEU A 137 23.73 1.72 4.16
C LEU A 137 24.31 3.13 4.21
N PHE A 138 23.49 4.12 4.57
CA PHE A 138 23.89 5.50 4.71
C PHE A 138 23.54 6.02 6.10
N ASP A 139 24.42 6.81 6.70
CA ASP A 139 24.15 7.47 7.96
C ASP A 139 22.91 8.37 7.85
N THR A 140 22.07 8.33 8.88
CA THR A 140 20.93 9.22 8.98
C THR A 140 21.44 10.66 9.16
N PRO A 141 20.98 11.64 8.36
CA PRO A 141 21.46 13.02 8.48
C PRO A 141 21.25 13.60 9.89
N GLU A 142 22.17 14.46 10.33
CA GLU A 142 22.05 15.12 11.64
C GLU A 142 20.71 15.88 11.76
N GLY A 143 20.02 15.69 12.89
CA GLY A 143 18.72 16.32 13.17
C GLY A 143 17.51 15.59 12.59
N TYR A 144 17.69 14.48 11.87
CA TYR A 144 16.58 13.60 11.49
C TYR A 144 16.18 12.72 12.67
N VAL A 145 14.87 12.56 12.82
CA VAL A 145 14.25 11.66 13.79
C VAL A 145 13.83 10.39 13.05
N PRO A 146 14.11 9.19 13.58
CA PRO A 146 13.63 7.96 12.98
C PRO A 146 12.11 7.95 12.79
N GLU A 147 11.63 7.37 11.69
CA GLU A 147 10.19 7.41 11.33
C GLU A 147 9.29 6.84 12.43
N TRP A 148 9.73 5.77 13.11
CA TRP A 148 8.95 5.15 14.19
C TRP A 148 8.76 6.06 15.41
N GLU A 149 9.73 6.91 15.75
CA GLU A 149 9.58 7.92 16.81
C GLU A 149 8.60 9.03 16.39
N ILE A 150 8.67 9.45 15.12
CA ILE A 150 7.70 10.40 14.54
C ILE A 150 6.28 9.83 14.66
N LEU A 151 6.08 8.57 14.25
CA LEU A 151 4.79 7.90 14.30
C LEU A 151 4.30 7.73 15.75
N ALA A 152 5.18 7.39 16.69
CA ALA A 152 4.85 7.27 18.10
C ALA A 152 4.36 8.61 18.68
N ARG A 153 5.07 9.71 18.40
CA ARG A 153 4.68 11.06 18.82
C ARG A 153 3.37 11.52 18.18
N LEU A 154 3.15 11.23 16.89
CA LEU A 154 1.88 11.53 16.25
C LEU A 154 0.73 10.73 16.86
N GLY A 155 0.95 9.44 17.16
CA GLY A 155 -0.02 8.60 17.87
C GLY A 155 -0.39 9.18 19.24
N TRP A 156 0.61 9.63 20.00
CA TRP A 156 0.41 10.31 21.29
C TRP A 156 -0.47 11.55 21.17
N LEU A 157 -0.18 12.43 20.21
CA LEU A 157 -0.96 13.64 19.94
C LEU A 157 -2.39 13.30 19.47
N CYS A 158 -2.55 12.28 18.62
CA CYS A 158 -3.87 11.83 18.16
C CYS A 158 -4.71 11.23 19.29
N ALA A 159 -4.08 10.69 20.34
CA ALA A 159 -4.75 10.25 21.56
C ALA A 159 -5.18 11.41 22.48
N GLY A 160 -5.01 12.67 22.05
CA GLY A 160 -5.39 13.87 22.79
C GLY A 160 -4.40 14.26 23.89
N GLN A 161 -3.22 13.63 23.92
CA GLN A 161 -2.18 13.95 24.88
C GLN A 161 -1.41 15.20 24.46
N LYS A 162 -0.79 15.88 25.43
CA LYS A 162 0.01 17.07 25.15
C LYS A 162 1.43 16.68 24.82
N ASP A 163 2.01 17.44 23.91
CA ASP A 163 3.40 17.26 23.48
C ASP A 163 4.42 17.45 24.63
N VAL A 164 4.14 18.36 25.57
CA VAL A 164 5.01 18.62 26.74
C VAL A 164 5.12 17.43 27.69
N ASP A 165 4.17 16.50 27.62
CA ASP A 165 4.11 15.29 28.44
C ASP A 165 4.64 14.06 27.66
N PHE A 166 5.12 14.25 26.43
CA PHE A 166 5.62 13.15 25.60
C PHE A 166 6.96 12.64 26.12
N ASN A 167 6.95 11.40 26.60
CA ASN A 167 8.17 10.64 26.92
C ASN A 167 8.26 9.44 25.97
N PHE A 168 9.23 9.50 25.05
CA PHE A 168 9.43 8.45 24.06
C PHE A 168 9.82 7.12 24.70
N GLU A 169 10.75 7.13 25.64
CA GLU A 169 11.29 5.93 26.29
C GLU A 169 10.18 5.19 27.07
N GLU A 170 9.35 5.91 27.82
CA GLU A 170 8.22 5.30 28.55
C GLU A 170 7.18 4.68 27.61
N LEU A 171 6.88 5.34 26.48
CA LEU A 171 5.93 4.83 25.50
C LEU A 171 6.45 3.56 24.83
N ASP A 172 7.72 3.56 24.44
CA ASP A 172 8.40 2.43 23.82
C ASP A 172 8.51 1.24 24.80
N ASP A 173 8.89 1.48 26.06
CA ASP A 173 8.94 0.46 27.12
C ASP A 173 7.56 -0.11 27.45
N GLY A 174 6.53 0.73 27.47
CA GLY A 174 5.15 0.28 27.67
C GLY A 174 4.67 -0.62 26.54
N TRP A 175 5.02 -0.29 25.29
CA TRP A 175 4.73 -1.13 24.14
C TRP A 175 5.51 -2.45 24.18
N PHE A 176 6.81 -2.42 24.47
CA PHE A 176 7.62 -3.62 24.57
C PHE A 176 7.18 -4.53 25.73
N THR A 177 6.73 -3.96 26.85
CA THR A 177 6.09 -4.68 27.98
C THR A 177 4.85 -5.43 27.51
N THR A 178 3.98 -4.76 26.75
CA THR A 178 2.79 -5.40 26.16
C THR A 178 3.19 -6.54 25.24
N LEU A 179 4.23 -6.34 24.43
CA LEU A 179 4.74 -7.35 23.53
C LEU A 179 5.31 -8.58 24.27
N CYS A 180 6.03 -8.38 25.37
CA CYS A 180 6.51 -9.46 26.23
C CYS A 180 5.35 -10.33 26.71
N HIS A 181 4.26 -9.73 27.20
CA HIS A 181 3.06 -10.47 27.61
C HIS A 181 2.42 -11.23 26.45
N MET A 182 2.33 -10.63 25.26
CA MET A 182 1.76 -11.30 24.07
C MET A 182 2.56 -12.55 23.67
N TYR A 183 3.88 -12.54 23.90
CA TYR A 183 4.77 -13.67 23.67
C TYR A 183 4.97 -14.57 24.91
N GLY A 184 4.22 -14.32 25.99
CA GLY A 184 4.26 -15.14 27.21
C GLY A 184 5.55 -15.01 28.03
N ARG A 185 6.24 -13.86 27.94
CA ARG A 185 7.41 -13.54 28.76
C ARG A 185 7.09 -12.51 29.84
N ASP A 186 7.83 -12.61 30.93
CA ASP A 186 7.80 -11.64 32.03
C ASP A 186 8.63 -10.39 31.65
N PRO A 187 8.01 -9.20 31.56
CA PRO A 187 8.72 -7.95 31.25
C PRO A 187 9.81 -7.61 32.25
N GLU A 188 9.65 -7.91 33.55
CA GLU A 188 10.62 -7.54 34.59
C GLU A 188 11.98 -8.24 34.39
N THR A 189 11.96 -9.44 33.81
CA THR A 189 13.16 -10.21 33.47
C THR A 189 13.62 -10.04 32.03
N THR A 190 12.75 -9.54 31.14
CA THR A 190 13.01 -9.43 29.71
C THR A 190 13.56 -8.05 29.32
N LEU A 191 13.01 -6.96 29.85
CA LEU A 191 13.50 -5.60 29.58
C LEU A 191 14.99 -5.42 29.88
N PRO A 192 15.52 -5.89 31.03
CA PRO A 192 16.94 -5.72 31.37
C PRO A 192 17.93 -6.45 30.45
N LEU A 193 17.44 -7.28 29.53
CA LEU A 193 18.28 -8.00 28.55
C LEU A 193 18.63 -7.13 27.32
N TYR A 194 18.05 -5.92 27.22
CA TYR A 194 18.23 -5.01 26.10
C TYR A 194 18.88 -3.71 26.58
N ASP A 195 19.95 -3.30 25.90
CA ASP A 195 20.70 -2.08 26.24
C ASP A 195 20.00 -0.80 25.76
N HIS A 196 19.03 -0.90 24.85
CA HIS A 196 18.30 0.23 24.26
C HIS A 196 16.89 -0.17 23.80
N GLY A 197 16.06 0.84 23.57
CA GLY A 197 14.69 0.71 23.05
C GLY A 197 14.59 0.50 21.54
N GLY A 198 13.38 0.58 21.01
CA GLY A 198 13.09 0.65 19.59
C GLY A 198 12.78 -0.69 18.90
N PRO A 199 12.70 -0.69 17.56
CA PRO A 199 12.18 -1.83 16.78
C PRO A 199 13.08 -3.07 16.84
N GLU A 200 14.39 -2.93 17.07
CA GLU A 200 15.31 -4.08 17.11
C GLU A 200 14.98 -5.05 18.24
N ARG A 201 14.74 -4.55 19.46
CA ARG A 201 14.36 -5.41 20.60
C ARG A 201 13.02 -6.11 20.35
N MET A 202 12.10 -5.45 19.66
CA MET A 202 10.83 -6.07 19.26
C MET A 202 11.07 -7.21 18.28
N ILE A 203 11.91 -7.02 17.26
CA ILE A 203 12.24 -8.06 16.27
C ILE A 203 12.98 -9.21 16.94
N ASP A 204 13.94 -8.92 17.82
CA ASP A 204 14.70 -9.92 18.56
C ASP A 204 13.79 -10.78 19.45
N LEU A 205 12.90 -10.18 20.25
CA LEU A 205 11.90 -10.91 21.03
C LEU A 205 11.05 -11.83 20.14
N GLN A 206 10.58 -11.33 18.99
CA GLN A 206 9.78 -12.11 18.05
C GLN A 206 10.54 -13.27 17.42
N LEU A 207 11.81 -13.07 17.06
CA LEU A 207 12.68 -14.13 16.53
C LEU A 207 12.93 -15.20 17.59
N ARG A 208 13.31 -14.79 18.81
CA ARG A 208 13.64 -15.69 19.93
C ARG A 208 12.45 -16.50 20.41
N MET A 209 11.26 -15.91 20.39
CA MET A 209 10.02 -16.58 20.79
C MET A 209 9.29 -17.24 19.61
N GLY A 210 9.77 -16.98 18.39
CA GLY A 210 9.26 -17.56 17.17
C GLY A 210 9.58 -19.06 17.02
N PRO A 211 9.12 -19.68 15.93
CA PRO A 211 9.19 -21.14 15.76
C PRO A 211 10.61 -21.72 15.65
N TRP A 212 11.60 -20.91 15.27
CA TRP A 212 13.01 -21.29 15.21
C TRP A 212 13.85 -20.61 16.27
N GLY A 213 13.24 -19.87 17.21
CA GLY A 213 13.95 -19.03 18.14
C GLY A 213 14.80 -19.78 19.17
N ASP A 214 15.79 -19.09 19.73
CA ASP A 214 16.65 -19.63 20.78
C ASP A 214 16.00 -19.65 22.17
N ARG A 215 14.83 -19.01 22.31
CA ARG A 215 14.08 -18.87 23.56
C ARG A 215 14.95 -18.37 24.73
N TYR A 216 15.85 -17.43 24.46
CA TYR A 216 16.78 -16.88 25.45
C TYR A 216 17.69 -17.95 26.08
N GLY A 217 18.16 -18.89 25.25
CA GLY A 217 19.18 -19.88 25.61
C GLY A 217 18.66 -21.29 25.88
N GLU A 218 17.35 -21.51 25.93
CA GLU A 218 16.77 -22.86 26.04
C GLU A 218 17.05 -23.72 24.80
N ASN A 219 17.21 -23.08 23.63
CA ASN A 219 17.60 -23.70 22.38
C ASN A 219 18.82 -22.97 21.78
N PRO A 220 20.07 -23.32 22.15
CA PRO A 220 21.26 -22.58 21.74
C PRO A 220 21.46 -22.47 20.22
N GLU A 221 20.92 -23.40 19.44
CA GLU A 221 20.98 -23.38 17.97
C GLU A 221 19.91 -22.49 17.33
N GLY A 222 18.90 -22.06 18.09
CA GLY A 222 17.80 -21.24 17.59
C GLY A 222 18.19 -19.81 17.21
N LEU A 223 17.27 -19.10 16.57
CA LEU A 223 17.45 -17.74 16.08
C LEU A 223 17.35 -16.69 17.19
N ASN A 224 18.15 -15.65 17.02
CA ASN A 224 18.01 -14.34 17.65
C ASN A 224 18.45 -13.28 16.62
N LEU A 225 18.25 -11.99 16.91
CA LEU A 225 18.56 -10.93 15.95
C LEU A 225 20.04 -10.91 15.56
N GLN A 226 20.95 -11.13 16.52
CA GLN A 226 22.39 -11.13 16.23
C GLN A 226 22.77 -12.20 15.21
N LYS A 227 22.28 -13.43 15.35
CA LYS A 227 22.51 -14.51 14.37
C LYS A 227 21.99 -14.15 12.98
N VAL A 228 20.86 -13.45 12.89
CA VAL A 228 20.30 -12.99 11.61
C VAL A 228 21.15 -11.86 11.01
N LYS A 229 21.65 -10.94 11.84
CA LYS A 229 22.58 -9.86 11.43
C LYS A 229 23.91 -10.41 10.93
N ASP A 230 24.46 -11.42 11.62
CA ASP A 230 25.73 -12.06 11.26
C ASP A 230 25.64 -12.84 9.93
N ALA A 231 24.43 -13.20 9.49
CA ALA A 231 24.18 -13.91 8.25
C ALA A 231 24.01 -12.93 7.06
N GLU A 232 25.12 -12.56 6.41
CA GLU A 232 25.17 -11.59 5.29
C GLU A 232 24.12 -11.83 4.19
N HIS A 233 23.83 -13.09 3.87
CA HIS A 233 22.88 -13.46 2.80
C HIS A 233 21.52 -13.92 3.35
N GLY A 234 21.26 -13.68 4.63
CA GLY A 234 20.11 -14.23 5.34
C GLY A 234 20.27 -15.70 5.70
N ILE A 235 19.28 -16.22 6.42
CA ILE A 235 19.22 -17.61 6.89
C ILE A 235 18.10 -18.32 6.16
N ASP A 236 18.43 -19.41 5.45
CA ASP A 236 17.46 -20.35 4.91
C ASP A 236 17.00 -21.31 6.03
N LEU A 237 15.72 -21.27 6.36
CA LEU A 237 15.09 -22.11 7.38
C LEU A 237 14.37 -23.32 6.77
N GLY A 238 14.61 -23.57 5.48
CA GLY A 238 14.13 -24.72 4.73
C GLY A 238 12.76 -24.51 4.07
N PRO A 239 12.21 -25.58 3.48
CA PRO A 239 10.94 -25.52 2.75
C PRO A 239 9.77 -25.19 3.68
N MET A 240 8.63 -24.80 3.09
CA MET A 240 7.36 -24.64 3.79
C MET A 240 7.06 -25.80 4.75
N VAL A 241 6.66 -25.47 5.97
CA VAL A 241 6.28 -26.46 6.99
C VAL A 241 4.99 -27.18 6.51
N PRO A 242 4.90 -28.52 6.56
CA PRO A 242 3.68 -29.24 6.20
C PRO A 242 2.49 -28.92 7.13
N ASN A 243 1.28 -29.22 6.68
CA ASN A 243 0.03 -29.15 7.47
C ASN A 243 -0.35 -27.76 8.04
N ARG A 244 0.24 -26.68 7.52
CA ARG A 244 -0.03 -25.29 7.96
C ARG A 244 -1.45 -24.82 7.72
N VAL A 245 -2.16 -25.42 6.75
CA VAL A 245 -3.55 -25.08 6.44
C VAL A 245 -4.44 -25.14 7.70
N ALA A 246 -4.32 -26.20 8.51
CA ALA A 246 -5.11 -26.35 9.72
C ALA A 246 -4.77 -25.31 10.82
N GLU A 247 -3.54 -24.77 10.81
CA GLU A 247 -3.13 -23.73 11.75
C GLU A 247 -3.64 -22.34 11.33
N VAL A 248 -3.71 -22.06 10.02
CA VAL A 248 -3.97 -20.71 9.49
C VAL A 248 -5.42 -20.51 9.02
N ILE A 249 -6.22 -21.57 8.87
CA ILE A 249 -7.64 -21.40 8.57
C ILE A 249 -8.29 -20.68 9.75
N GLY A 250 -8.72 -19.45 9.46
CA GLY A 250 -9.52 -18.61 10.33
C GLY A 250 -10.98 -18.52 9.89
N THR A 251 -11.54 -19.52 9.21
CA THR A 251 -12.99 -19.50 8.98
C THR A 251 -13.73 -19.88 10.27
N PRO A 252 -14.97 -19.40 10.47
CA PRO A 252 -15.78 -19.76 11.64
C PRO A 252 -15.96 -21.28 11.79
N SER A 253 -16.09 -21.98 10.66
CA SER A 253 -16.20 -23.44 10.61
C SER A 253 -14.89 -24.19 10.89
N GLY A 254 -13.74 -23.51 10.92
CA GLY A 254 -12.41 -24.12 10.98
C GLY A 254 -12.06 -24.94 9.73
N LYS A 255 -12.79 -24.76 8.62
CA LYS A 255 -12.66 -25.50 7.36
C LYS A 255 -12.57 -24.56 6.17
N ILE A 256 -12.14 -25.07 5.01
CA ILE A 256 -12.22 -24.32 3.76
C ILE A 256 -13.70 -24.22 3.35
N GLU A 257 -14.23 -22.99 3.34
CA GLU A 257 -15.61 -22.71 2.94
C GLU A 257 -15.66 -22.55 1.41
N LEU A 258 -16.19 -23.56 0.72
CA LEU A 258 -16.20 -23.62 -0.75
C LEU A 258 -17.20 -22.64 -1.38
N ALA A 259 -18.21 -22.22 -0.63
CA ALA A 259 -19.29 -21.40 -1.12
C ALA A 259 -19.76 -20.43 -0.01
N PRO A 260 -18.93 -19.44 0.37
CA PRO A 260 -19.30 -18.49 1.41
C PRO A 260 -20.56 -17.72 1.02
N GLU A 261 -21.52 -17.62 1.95
CA GLU A 261 -22.86 -17.07 1.66
C GLU A 261 -22.80 -15.63 1.14
N TYR A 262 -21.87 -14.81 1.66
CA TYR A 262 -21.70 -13.43 1.22
C TYR A 262 -21.24 -13.31 -0.24
N ILE A 263 -20.54 -14.32 -0.79
CA ILE A 263 -20.20 -14.38 -2.22
C ILE A 263 -21.39 -14.90 -3.03
N LEU A 264 -22.03 -15.97 -2.56
CA LEU A 264 -23.18 -16.57 -3.25
C LEU A 264 -24.34 -15.59 -3.41
N SER A 265 -24.59 -14.78 -2.40
CA SER A 265 -25.62 -13.75 -2.39
C SER A 265 -25.45 -12.70 -3.48
N ASP A 266 -24.22 -12.50 -4.00
CA ASP A 266 -23.92 -11.52 -5.06
C ASP A 266 -23.91 -12.11 -6.48
N LEU A 267 -24.04 -13.44 -6.62
CA LEU A 267 -24.11 -14.12 -7.92
C LEU A 267 -25.20 -13.56 -8.85
N PRO A 268 -26.41 -13.17 -8.39
CA PRO A 268 -27.41 -12.56 -9.27
C PRO A 268 -26.92 -11.29 -9.97
N ARG A 269 -26.14 -10.45 -9.26
CA ARG A 269 -25.54 -9.24 -9.84
C ARG A 269 -24.51 -9.60 -10.90
N LEU A 270 -23.62 -10.55 -10.60
CA LEU A 270 -22.60 -11.01 -11.54
C LEU A 270 -23.23 -11.62 -12.79
N ARG A 271 -24.30 -12.42 -12.63
CA ARG A 271 -25.04 -12.98 -13.77
C ARG A 271 -25.60 -11.89 -14.67
N LYS A 272 -26.21 -10.85 -14.09
CA LYS A 272 -26.70 -9.69 -14.86
C LYS A 272 -25.56 -8.97 -15.60
N ALA A 273 -24.36 -8.94 -15.03
CA ALA A 273 -23.21 -8.32 -15.68
C ALA A 273 -22.70 -9.10 -16.91
N LEU A 274 -22.98 -10.41 -17.00
CA LEU A 274 -22.64 -11.23 -18.16
C LEU A 274 -23.54 -10.93 -19.38
N ASP A 275 -24.74 -10.40 -19.14
CA ASP A 275 -25.71 -10.09 -20.20
C ASP A 275 -25.54 -8.66 -20.75
N ARG A 276 -24.53 -7.90 -20.31
CA ARG A 276 -24.29 -6.53 -20.79
C ARG A 276 -23.63 -6.54 -22.17
N ASP A 277 -24.02 -5.57 -23.01
CA ASP A 277 -23.28 -5.31 -24.24
C ASP A 277 -21.84 -4.87 -23.90
N PRO A 278 -20.83 -5.35 -24.63
CA PRO A 278 -19.45 -4.95 -24.40
C PRO A 278 -19.27 -3.47 -24.74
N ASP A 279 -18.48 -2.78 -23.92
CA ASP A 279 -18.02 -1.43 -24.22
C ASP A 279 -17.13 -1.47 -25.49
N ALA A 280 -17.19 -0.44 -26.34
CA ALA A 280 -16.44 -0.42 -27.59
C ALA A 280 -14.92 -0.52 -27.37
N TYR A 281 -14.43 0.22 -26.36
CA TYR A 281 -13.06 0.13 -25.89
C TYR A 281 -13.01 0.16 -24.36
N VAL A 282 -12.13 -0.64 -23.79
CA VAL A 282 -11.83 -0.62 -22.36
C VAL A 282 -10.35 -0.39 -22.10
N LEU A 283 -10.07 0.40 -21.07
CA LEU A 283 -8.73 0.69 -20.58
C LEU A 283 -8.30 -0.35 -19.53
N VAL A 284 -7.09 -0.88 -19.70
CA VAL A 284 -6.39 -1.69 -18.70
C VAL A 284 -5.09 -1.04 -18.26
N SER A 285 -4.85 -1.01 -16.96
CA SER A 285 -3.61 -0.52 -16.38
C SER A 285 -2.48 -1.52 -16.61
N ARG A 286 -1.29 -1.01 -16.93
CA ARG A 286 -0.05 -1.81 -16.90
C ARG A 286 0.97 -1.26 -15.92
N ARG A 287 1.93 -2.09 -15.53
CA ARG A 287 3.11 -1.69 -14.74
C ARG A 287 4.35 -1.76 -15.63
N ASN A 288 5.31 -0.86 -15.37
CA ASN A 288 6.61 -0.90 -16.03
C ASN A 288 7.65 -1.49 -15.08
N ILE A 289 8.49 -2.42 -15.53
CA ILE A 289 9.47 -3.11 -14.68
C ILE A 289 10.48 -2.16 -13.99
N LYS A 290 10.74 -0.97 -14.56
CA LYS A 290 11.63 0.03 -13.96
C LYS A 290 10.86 1.10 -13.18
N SER A 291 9.57 0.91 -12.94
CA SER A 291 8.74 1.81 -12.15
C SER A 291 8.13 1.06 -10.98
N LYS A 292 8.06 1.72 -9.84
CA LYS A 292 7.31 1.25 -8.68
C LYS A 292 6.35 2.37 -8.29
N ASN A 293 5.07 2.12 -8.55
CA ASN A 293 3.97 3.04 -8.29
C ASN A 293 4.30 4.45 -8.78
N THR A 294 4.15 5.45 -7.92
CA THR A 294 4.36 6.88 -8.21
C THR A 294 5.67 7.40 -7.63
N TRP A 295 6.65 6.52 -7.37
CA TRP A 295 7.78 6.83 -6.46
C TRP A 295 9.13 6.88 -7.17
N MET A 296 9.36 5.98 -8.12
CA MET A 296 10.70 5.79 -8.70
C MET A 296 11.00 6.66 -9.94
N HIS A 297 10.05 7.45 -10.43
CA HIS A 297 10.24 8.26 -11.64
C HIS A 297 11.27 9.39 -11.46
N ASN A 298 11.56 9.76 -10.21
CA ASN A 298 12.59 10.76 -9.92
C ASN A 298 14.03 10.19 -9.90
N ILE A 299 14.20 8.89 -10.16
CA ILE A 299 15.50 8.22 -10.24
C ILE A 299 15.94 8.12 -11.71
N LYS A 300 16.92 8.95 -12.09
CA LYS A 300 17.36 9.13 -13.49
C LYS A 300 17.67 7.83 -14.25
N VAL A 301 18.32 6.86 -13.60
CA VAL A 301 18.68 5.58 -14.26
C VAL A 301 17.45 4.75 -14.64
N LEU A 302 16.33 4.93 -13.94
CA LEU A 302 15.10 4.16 -14.17
C LEU A 302 14.25 4.74 -15.31
N VAL A 303 14.31 6.06 -15.54
CA VAL A 303 13.53 6.78 -16.57
C VAL A 303 14.31 7.14 -17.84
N LYS A 304 15.63 6.91 -17.87
CA LYS A 304 16.55 7.26 -18.97
C LYS A 304 16.20 6.79 -20.40
N ALA A 305 15.22 5.91 -20.61
CA ALA A 305 14.98 5.29 -21.92
C ALA A 305 13.56 5.52 -22.42
N GLY A 306 13.42 6.24 -23.54
CA GLY A 306 12.20 6.44 -24.32
C GLY A 306 11.05 7.10 -23.56
N ASN A 307 10.03 7.58 -24.29
CA ASN A 307 8.75 7.80 -23.65
C ASN A 307 8.15 6.42 -23.32
N ARG A 308 7.84 6.18 -22.05
CA ARG A 308 7.23 4.91 -21.58
C ARG A 308 5.77 5.07 -21.18
N CYS A 309 5.24 6.29 -21.25
CA CYS A 309 3.85 6.59 -21.00
C CYS A 309 3.13 6.74 -22.34
N THR A 310 2.76 5.60 -22.91
CA THR A 310 2.08 5.45 -24.20
C THR A 310 0.75 4.73 -24.04
N LEU A 311 -0.21 5.00 -24.92
CA LEU A 311 -1.42 4.20 -25.06
C LEU A 311 -1.14 3.06 -26.04
N ILE A 312 -1.10 1.82 -25.56
CA ILE A 312 -0.92 0.67 -26.43
C ILE A 312 -2.28 0.31 -27.05
N VAL A 313 -2.34 0.22 -28.38
CA VAL A 313 -3.55 -0.06 -29.17
C VAL A 313 -3.26 -1.16 -30.20
N HIS A 314 -4.21 -2.08 -30.42
CA HIS A 314 -4.09 -3.11 -31.46
C HIS A 314 -4.10 -2.46 -32.87
N PRO A 315 -3.34 -2.98 -33.87
CA PRO A 315 -3.27 -2.42 -35.23
C PRO A 315 -4.62 -2.19 -35.92
N ASP A 316 -5.53 -3.17 -35.88
CA ASP A 316 -6.88 -3.04 -36.46
C ASP A 316 -7.72 -1.94 -35.79
N ASP A 317 -7.57 -1.76 -34.48
CA ASP A 317 -8.28 -0.70 -33.76
C ASP A 317 -7.68 0.66 -34.09
N ALA A 318 -6.34 0.76 -34.16
CA ALA A 318 -5.66 1.96 -34.60
C ALA A 318 -6.11 2.36 -36.02
N SER A 319 -6.21 1.41 -36.95
CA SER A 319 -6.73 1.64 -38.29
C SER A 319 -8.20 2.10 -38.27
N THR A 320 -9.02 1.52 -37.40
CA THR A 320 -10.45 1.87 -37.28
C THR A 320 -10.64 3.27 -36.69
N LEU A 321 -9.81 3.63 -35.72
CA LEU A 321 -9.83 4.91 -35.01
C LEU A 321 -9.08 6.03 -35.74
N GLY A 322 -8.36 5.72 -36.82
CA GLY A 322 -7.52 6.69 -37.53
C GLY A 322 -6.27 7.11 -36.76
N LEU A 323 -5.76 6.25 -35.88
CA LEU A 323 -4.55 6.45 -35.10
C LEU A 323 -3.34 5.86 -35.82
N THR A 324 -2.19 6.51 -35.71
CA THR A 324 -0.90 5.99 -36.19
C THR A 324 0.09 5.87 -35.04
N ASP A 325 1.05 4.97 -35.16
CA ASP A 325 2.13 4.84 -34.18
C ASP A 325 2.86 6.17 -33.97
N GLY A 326 3.08 6.56 -32.71
CA GLY A 326 3.69 7.82 -32.32
C GLY A 326 2.80 9.07 -32.44
N SER A 327 1.58 8.98 -32.99
CA SER A 327 0.60 10.07 -32.94
C SER A 327 -0.01 10.22 -31.54
N ASN A 328 -0.72 11.31 -31.26
CA ASN A 328 -1.44 11.46 -30.01
C ASN A 328 -2.89 10.99 -30.15
N ALA A 329 -3.39 10.36 -29.09
CA ALA A 329 -4.80 10.08 -28.90
C ALA A 329 -5.33 10.86 -27.70
N ARG A 330 -6.57 11.34 -27.81
CA ARG A 330 -7.37 11.76 -26.66
C ARG A 330 -8.14 10.54 -26.17
N VAL A 331 -7.96 10.24 -24.89
CA VAL A 331 -8.70 9.18 -24.20
C VAL A 331 -9.62 9.84 -23.19
N THR A 332 -10.88 9.41 -23.16
CA THR A 332 -11.91 9.99 -22.31
C THR A 332 -12.71 8.88 -21.64
N SER A 333 -12.95 9.02 -20.34
CA SER A 333 -13.94 8.23 -19.60
C SER A 333 -14.93 9.19 -18.94
N GLU A 334 -15.89 8.65 -18.19
CA GLU A 334 -16.76 9.48 -17.36
C GLU A 334 -16.03 10.31 -16.30
N ALA A 335 -14.82 9.91 -15.90
CA ALA A 335 -14.04 10.58 -14.85
C ALA A 335 -13.25 11.78 -15.39
N GLY A 336 -12.89 11.77 -16.67
CA GLY A 336 -12.05 12.82 -17.25
C GLY A 336 -11.47 12.46 -18.62
N SER A 337 -10.53 13.29 -19.08
CA SER A 337 -9.85 13.11 -20.36
C SER A 337 -8.36 13.44 -20.26
N ILE A 338 -7.56 12.72 -21.03
CA ILE A 338 -6.11 12.92 -21.16
C ILE A 338 -5.70 12.83 -22.63
N GLU A 339 -4.55 13.41 -22.96
CA GLU A 339 -3.90 13.25 -24.27
C GLU A 339 -2.59 12.48 -24.10
N VAL A 340 -2.37 11.46 -24.93
CA VAL A 340 -1.23 10.56 -24.77
C VAL A 340 -0.72 10.03 -26.11
N PRO A 341 0.60 9.83 -26.28
CA PRO A 341 1.15 9.20 -27.48
C PRO A 341 0.72 7.75 -27.62
N VAL A 342 0.44 7.33 -28.84
CA VAL A 342 0.00 5.98 -29.21
C VAL A 342 1.21 5.10 -29.52
N GLU A 343 1.14 3.86 -29.06
CA GLU A 343 2.02 2.75 -29.41
C GLU A 343 1.18 1.65 -30.06
N VAL A 344 1.41 1.36 -31.33
CA VAL A 344 0.64 0.32 -32.04
C VAL A 344 1.35 -1.02 -31.88
N SER A 345 0.66 -2.01 -31.31
CA SER A 345 1.22 -3.34 -31.07
C SER A 345 0.16 -4.44 -31.16
N ASP A 346 0.47 -5.52 -31.88
CA ASP A 346 -0.39 -6.71 -32.00
C ASP A 346 -0.40 -7.60 -30.75
N GLU A 347 0.44 -7.28 -29.75
CA GLU A 347 0.36 -7.86 -28.41
C GLU A 347 -0.91 -7.40 -27.66
N MET A 348 -1.53 -6.30 -28.08
CA MET A 348 -2.75 -5.77 -27.45
C MET A 348 -3.99 -6.48 -27.97
N MET A 349 -4.95 -6.80 -27.08
CA MET A 349 -6.23 -7.37 -27.49
C MET A 349 -7.09 -6.31 -28.21
N ARG A 350 -7.81 -6.70 -29.27
CA ARG A 350 -8.79 -5.83 -29.93
C ARG A 350 -9.88 -5.37 -28.96
N GLY A 351 -10.29 -4.11 -29.04
CA GLY A 351 -11.24 -3.50 -28.10
C GLY A 351 -10.64 -3.20 -26.72
N VAL A 352 -9.34 -3.40 -26.52
CA VAL A 352 -8.63 -3.09 -25.28
C VAL A 352 -7.50 -2.11 -25.59
N VAL A 353 -7.38 -1.08 -24.76
CA VAL A 353 -6.23 -0.17 -24.78
C VAL A 353 -5.52 -0.21 -23.44
N SER A 354 -4.21 0.01 -23.42
CA SER A 354 -3.45 0.00 -22.17
C SER A 354 -2.69 1.28 -21.93
N LEU A 355 -2.73 1.77 -20.69
CA LEU A 355 -1.94 2.90 -20.21
C LEU A 355 -1.15 2.50 -18.94
N PRO A 356 0.11 2.94 -18.76
CA PRO A 356 0.88 2.57 -17.59
C PRO A 356 0.46 3.42 -16.39
N HIS A 357 0.41 2.80 -15.23
CA HIS A 357 0.21 3.51 -13.97
C HIS A 357 1.50 4.21 -13.51
N GLY A 358 1.34 5.27 -12.73
CA GLY A 358 2.42 5.90 -11.98
C GLY A 358 2.95 7.21 -12.55
N TRP A 359 2.44 7.66 -13.69
CA TRP A 359 2.86 8.88 -14.38
C TRP A 359 1.93 10.07 -14.09
N GLY A 360 2.29 11.27 -14.56
CA GLY A 360 1.61 12.54 -14.30
C GLY A 360 2.37 13.46 -13.34
N HIS A 361 3.71 13.42 -13.36
CA HIS A 361 4.57 14.14 -12.42
C HIS A 361 4.90 15.59 -12.84
N ASP A 362 3.90 16.34 -13.29
CA ASP A 362 4.08 17.70 -13.86
C ASP A 362 3.54 18.84 -12.97
N LYS A 363 2.96 18.51 -11.82
CA LYS A 363 2.28 19.48 -10.95
C LYS A 363 3.23 20.52 -10.36
N ALA A 364 2.77 21.77 -10.29
CA ALA A 364 3.49 22.85 -9.63
C ALA A 364 3.61 22.58 -8.10
N GLY A 365 4.68 23.06 -7.48
CA GLY A 365 4.94 22.84 -6.05
C GLY A 365 5.60 21.51 -5.69
N THR A 366 5.76 20.58 -6.64
CA THR A 366 6.55 19.36 -6.44
C THR A 366 8.05 19.62 -6.57
N ARG A 367 8.88 18.79 -5.92
CA ARG A 367 10.36 18.79 -6.05
C ARG A 367 10.87 17.49 -6.66
N LEU A 368 10.30 17.13 -7.81
CA LEU A 368 10.61 15.91 -8.56
C LEU A 368 11.13 16.24 -9.96
N SER A 369 12.28 16.91 -10.05
CA SER A 369 12.79 17.48 -11.32
C SER A 369 12.96 16.43 -12.42
N VAL A 370 13.52 15.26 -12.09
CA VAL A 370 13.73 14.18 -13.05
C VAL A 370 12.40 13.58 -13.48
N ALA A 371 11.45 13.40 -12.55
CA ALA A 371 10.13 12.89 -12.90
C ALA A 371 9.37 13.86 -13.81
N ARG A 372 9.51 15.18 -13.59
CA ARG A 372 8.87 16.22 -14.40
C ARG A 372 9.37 16.25 -15.85
N GLU A 373 10.66 16.02 -16.07
CA GLU A 373 11.23 15.91 -17.43
C GLU A 373 10.63 14.73 -18.23
N HIS A 374 10.04 13.76 -17.53
CA HIS A 374 9.44 12.56 -18.08
C HIS A 374 8.01 12.39 -17.57
N SER A 375 7.23 13.47 -17.41
CA SER A 375 6.00 13.44 -16.61
C SER A 375 5.00 12.36 -17.06
N GLY A 376 4.83 12.14 -18.36
CA GLY A 376 3.77 11.28 -18.88
C GLY A 376 2.38 11.80 -18.50
N VAL A 377 1.40 10.92 -18.38
CA VAL A 377 0.02 11.25 -18.00
C VAL A 377 -0.51 10.37 -16.88
N ASN A 378 -1.35 10.94 -16.03
CA ASN A 378 -1.97 10.21 -14.92
C ASN A 378 -3.18 9.41 -15.39
N SER A 379 -3.08 8.08 -15.40
CA SER A 379 -4.19 7.19 -15.77
C SER A 379 -5.38 7.25 -14.82
N ASN A 380 -5.17 7.70 -13.58
CA ASN A 380 -6.24 7.79 -12.58
C ASN A 380 -7.20 8.96 -12.84
N LEU A 381 -6.86 9.88 -13.75
CA LEU A 381 -7.80 10.88 -14.28
C LEU A 381 -8.91 10.25 -15.12
N LEU A 382 -8.69 9.03 -15.63
CA LEU A 382 -9.69 8.26 -16.36
C LEU A 382 -10.43 7.26 -15.47
N SER A 383 -10.02 7.09 -14.22
CA SER A 383 -10.57 6.03 -13.35
C SER A 383 -11.69 6.59 -12.48
N PRO A 384 -12.96 6.17 -12.66
CA PRO A 384 -14.07 6.71 -11.87
C PRO A 384 -13.98 6.24 -10.41
N GLY A 385 -14.19 7.16 -9.48
CA GLY A 385 -14.08 6.84 -8.05
C GLY A 385 -15.09 5.79 -7.59
N HIS A 386 -16.25 5.69 -8.24
CA HIS A 386 -17.30 4.73 -7.90
C HIS A 386 -17.11 3.35 -8.57
N PHE A 387 -16.12 3.19 -9.45
CA PHE A 387 -15.87 1.94 -10.15
C PHE A 387 -15.11 0.96 -9.24
N VAL A 388 -15.86 0.32 -8.34
CA VAL A 388 -15.33 -0.60 -7.31
C VAL A 388 -15.93 -2.00 -7.43
N ASP A 389 -15.17 -3.01 -7.04
CA ASP A 389 -15.72 -4.33 -6.74
C ASP A 389 -16.58 -4.24 -5.48
N LYS A 390 -17.87 -4.55 -5.61
CA LYS A 390 -18.85 -4.32 -4.54
C LYS A 390 -18.62 -5.19 -3.31
N LEU A 391 -18.08 -6.40 -3.48
CA LEU A 391 -17.87 -7.33 -2.38
C LEU A 391 -16.65 -6.95 -1.54
N SER A 392 -15.53 -6.60 -2.18
CA SER A 392 -14.29 -6.29 -1.48
C SER A 392 -14.08 -4.80 -1.19
N GLY A 393 -14.85 -3.92 -1.84
CA GLY A 393 -14.58 -2.48 -1.85
C GLY A 393 -13.31 -2.11 -2.62
N ASN A 394 -12.62 -3.08 -3.25
CA ASN A 394 -11.42 -2.78 -4.01
C ASN A 394 -11.78 -1.96 -5.24
N GLN A 395 -10.98 -0.95 -5.50
CA GLN A 395 -11.11 -0.14 -6.69
C GLN A 395 -10.78 -0.96 -7.94
N ALA A 396 -11.69 -0.95 -8.92
CA ALA A 396 -11.45 -1.53 -10.23
C ALA A 396 -10.65 -0.51 -11.07
N VAL A 397 -9.44 -0.92 -11.48
CA VAL A 397 -8.51 -0.09 -12.28
C VAL A 397 -8.22 -0.70 -13.65
N ASN A 398 -9.03 -1.68 -14.04
CA ASN A 398 -8.99 -2.39 -15.31
C ASN A 398 -10.41 -2.55 -15.84
N GLY A 399 -10.55 -2.57 -17.16
CA GLY A 399 -11.86 -2.67 -17.80
C GLY A 399 -12.66 -1.37 -17.72
N ILE A 400 -11.98 -0.22 -17.60
CA ILE A 400 -12.63 1.09 -17.53
C ILE A 400 -13.10 1.45 -18.94
N PRO A 401 -14.41 1.68 -19.17
CA PRO A 401 -14.90 2.10 -20.48
C PRO A 401 -14.29 3.43 -20.90
N VAL A 402 -13.81 3.51 -22.14
CA VAL A 402 -13.19 4.72 -22.69
C VAL A 402 -13.61 4.98 -24.13
N GLU A 403 -13.65 6.25 -24.49
CA GLU A 403 -13.61 6.71 -25.87
C GLU A 403 -12.17 7.07 -26.24
N VAL A 404 -11.75 6.72 -27.45
CA VAL A 404 -10.41 7.01 -27.97
C VAL A 404 -10.54 7.67 -29.33
N VAL A 405 -9.95 8.85 -29.50
CA VAL A 405 -9.96 9.60 -30.78
C VAL A 405 -8.58 10.21 -31.07
N PRO A 406 -8.24 10.48 -32.34
CA PRO A 406 -7.03 11.24 -32.69
C PRO A 406 -7.02 12.64 -32.04
N ALA A 407 -5.85 13.11 -31.59
CA ALA A 407 -5.67 14.42 -30.94
C ALA A 407 -4.72 15.36 -31.69
#